data_AF-A0A365Y7N9-F1
#
_entry.id   AF-A0A365Y7N9-F1
#
_cell.length_a   1.000
_cell.length_b   1.000
_cell.length_c   1.000
_cell.angle_alpha   90.00
_cell.angle_beta   90.00
_cell.angle_gamma   90.00
#
_symmetry.space_group_name_H-M   'P 1'
#
loop_
_entity.id
_entity.type
_entity.pdbx_description
1 polymer ?
#
loop_
_entity_poly.entity_id
_entity_poly.type
_entity_poly.pdbx_seq_one_letter_code
_entity_poly.pdbx_strand_id
1 'polypeptide(L)' 'VSRIVRSYCAEHRIPYTVASVRESYAQVISYLNKVGLSGRDPFECPMISGYRSS' A
#
# COMPACT_ATOMS: atom_id res chain seq x y z
N VAL A 1 10.73 3.14 11.93
CA VAL A 1 11.35 1.91 11.34
C VAL A 1 11.57 0.89 12.46
N SER A 2 11.23 -0.39 12.25
CA SER A 2 11.37 -1.43 13.28
C SER A 2 12.82 -1.87 13.46
N ARG A 3 13.37 -1.74 14.67
CA ARG A 3 14.76 -2.13 15.00
C ARG A 3 14.93 -3.64 15.07
N ILE A 4 13.98 -4.34 15.68
CA ILE A 4 14.06 -5.80 15.93
C ILE A 4 14.05 -6.56 14.60
N VAL A 5 13.11 -6.25 13.72
CA VAL A 5 12.97 -6.91 12.41
C VAL A 5 14.22 -6.71 11.56
N ARG A 6 14.79 -5.50 11.57
CA ARG A 6 15.96 -5.16 10.77
C ARG A 6 17.21 -5.92 11.22
N SER A 7 17.41 -6.07 12.52
CA SER A 7 18.51 -6.87 13.07
C SER A 7 18.38 -8.34 12.70
N TYR A 8 17.19 -8.92 12.84
CA TYR A 8 16.92 -10.31 12.48
C TYR A 8 17.17 -10.57 10.98
N CYS A 9 16.64 -9.71 10.10
CA CYS A 9 16.86 -9.84 8.67
C CYS A 9 18.35 -9.75 8.30
N ALA A 10 19.13 -8.88 8.96
CA ALA A 10 20.56 -8.76 8.73
C ALA A 10 21.34 -10.03 9.14
N GLU A 11 21.02 -10.61 10.30
CA GLU A 11 21.63 -11.84 10.80
C GLU A 11 21.38 -13.03 9.86
N HIS A 12 20.15 -13.14 9.37
CA HIS A 12 19.72 -14.24 8.50
C HIS A 12 19.95 -14.00 7.00
N ARG A 13 20.61 -12.88 6.64
CA ARG A 13 20.83 -12.47 5.24
C ARG A 13 19.53 -12.39 4.41
N ILE A 14 18.45 -11.97 5.06
CA ILE A 14 17.14 -11.76 4.42
C ILE A 14 17.08 -10.32 3.90
N PRO A 15 16.82 -10.10 2.59
CA PRO A 15 16.60 -8.77 2.05
C PRO A 15 15.43 -8.08 2.77
N TYR A 16 15.68 -6.88 3.30
CA TYR A 16 14.68 -6.09 4.00
C TYR A 16 14.47 -4.74 3.32
N THR A 17 13.31 -4.57 2.70
CA THR A 17 12.89 -3.33 2.04
C THR A 17 11.91 -2.57 2.91
N VAL A 18 12.10 -1.26 3.05
CA VAL A 18 11.20 -0.37 3.78
C VAL A 18 10.68 0.67 2.81
N ALA A 19 9.35 0.82 2.74
CA ALA A 19 8.73 1.98 2.11
C ALA A 19 8.51 3.06 3.18
N SER A 20 8.89 4.30 2.88
CA SER A 20 8.50 5.44 3.70
C SER A 20 7.01 5.74 3.53
N VAL A 21 6.45 6.43 4.53
CA VAL A 21 5.06 6.93 4.44
C VAL A 21 4.87 7.83 3.21
N ARG A 22 5.88 8.65 2.89
CA ARG A 22 5.85 9.54 1.72
C ARG A 22 5.80 8.75 0.42
N GLU A 23 6.63 7.72 0.25
CA GLU A 23 6.64 6.88 -0.96
C GLU A 23 5.31 6.15 -1.13
N SER A 24 4.79 5.56 -0.06
CA SER A 24 3.48 4.90 -0.05
C SER A 24 2.36 5.85 -0.47
N TYR A 25 2.34 7.07 0.10
CA TYR A 25 1.33 8.06 -0.22
C TYR A 25 1.48 8.62 -1.65
N ALA A 26 2.70 8.79 -2.15
CA ALA A 26 2.96 9.24 -3.51
C ALA A 26 2.40 8.27 -4.55
N GLN A 27 2.43 6.95 -4.29
CA GLN A 27 1.83 5.96 -5.19
C GLN A 27 0.30 6.11 -5.28
N VAL A 28 -0.37 6.38 -4.16
CA VAL A 28 -1.82 6.65 -4.14
C VAL A 28 -2.14 7.87 -5.01
N ILE A 29 -1.44 8.99 -4.80
CA ILE A 29 -1.65 10.22 -5.57
C ILE A 29 -1.37 10.01 -7.05
N SER A 30 -0.28 9.32 -7.39
CA SER A 30 0.06 8.99 -8.78
C SER A 30 -1.03 8.16 -9.45
N TYR A 31 -1.60 7.18 -8.74
CA TYR A 31 -2.70 6.37 -9.25
C TYR A 31 -3.96 7.22 -9.48
N LEU A 32 -4.37 8.04 -8.50
CA LEU A 32 -5.54 8.90 -8.62
C LEU A 32 -5.40 9.91 -9.77
N ASN A 33 -4.19 10.46 -9.98
CA ASN A 33 -3.91 11.35 -11.11
C ASN A 33 -3.98 10.62 -12.46
N LYS A 34 -3.70 9.31 -12.49
CA LYS A 34 -3.73 8.49 -13.71
C LYS A 34 -5.14 8.07 -14.10
N VAL A 35 -5.96 7.61 -13.15
CA VAL A 35 -7.31 7.04 -13.44
C VAL A 35 -8.45 8.03 -13.18
N GLY A 36 -8.17 9.14 -12.50
CA GLY A 36 -9.18 10.08 -12.01
C GLY A 36 -9.91 9.56 -10.75
N LEU A 37 -10.51 10.49 -9.98
CA LEU A 37 -11.24 10.17 -8.74
C LEU A 37 -12.52 9.34 -8.97
N SER A 38 -12.95 9.19 -10.22
CA SER A 38 -14.12 8.38 -10.63
C SER A 38 -13.76 6.91 -10.93
N GLY A 39 -12.48 6.55 -10.88
CA GLY A 39 -12.05 5.15 -11.00
C GLY A 39 -12.52 4.32 -9.80
N ARG A 40 -12.75 3.01 -10.01
CA ARG A 40 -13.05 2.09 -8.91
C ARG A 40 -11.92 2.16 -7.87
N ASP A 41 -12.28 2.35 -6.59
CA ASP A 41 -11.30 2.43 -5.51
C ASP A 41 -10.50 1.11 -5.45
N PRO A 42 -9.16 1.13 -5.61
CA PRO A 42 -8.33 -0.07 -5.60
C PRO A 42 -8.31 -0.78 -4.24
N PHE A 43 -8.79 -0.12 -3.19
CA PHE A 43 -8.91 -0.69 -1.84
C PHE A 43 -10.31 -1.21 -1.52
N GLU A 44 -11.27 -1.07 -2.44
CA GLU A 44 -12.58 -1.69 -2.25
C GLU A 44 -12.48 -3.22 -2.32
N CYS A 45 -13.08 -3.89 -1.34
CA CYS A 45 -13.26 -5.33 -1.38
C CYS A 45 -14.29 -5.67 -2.47
N PRO A 46 -13.93 -6.46 -3.51
CA PRO A 46 -14.85 -6.78 -4.60
C PRO A 46 -16.13 -7.47 -4.13
N MET A 47 -16.03 -8.27 -3.06
CA MET A 47 -17.15 -8.98 -2.47
C MET A 47 -18.20 -8.03 -1.88
N ILE A 48 -17.78 -6.90 -1.31
CA ILE A 48 -18.67 -5.96 -0.59
C ILE A 48 -19.24 -4.89 -1.54
N SER A 49 -18.57 -4.62 -2.67
CA SER A 49 -18.96 -3.58 -3.64
C SER A 49 -20.41 -3.71 -4.14
N GLY A 50 -20.93 -4.94 -4.33
CA GLY A 50 -22.32 -5.19 -4.73
C GLY A 50 -23.37 -5.09 -3.61
N TYR A 51 -22.94 -5.02 -2.34
CA TYR A 51 -23.81 -4.89 -1.17
C TYR A 51 -23.86 -3.45 -0.63
N ARG A 52 -23.03 -2.55 -1.16
CA ARG A 52 -22.94 -1.13 -0.77
C ARG A 52 -23.85 -0.21 -1.60
N SER A 53 -24.89 -0.76 -2.22
CA SER A 53 -25.91 0.04 -2.90
C SER A 53 -26.70 0.86 -1.87
N SER A 54 -26.35 2.14 -1.74
CA SER A 54 -27.18 3.21 -1.19
C SER A 54 -27.03 4.43 -2.08
#